data_AF-A0A832NGM9-F1
#
_entry.id   AF-A0A832NGM9-F1
#
_cell.length_a   1.000
_cell.length_b   1.000
_cell.length_c   1.000
_cell.angle_alpha   90.00
_cell.angle_beta   90.00
_cell.angle_gamma   90.00
#
_symmetry.space_group_name_H-M   'P 1'
#
loop_
_entity.id
_entity.type
_entity.pdbx_description
1 polymer ?
#
loop_
_entity_poly.entity_id
_entity_poly.type
_entity_poly.pdbx_seq_one_letter_code
_entity_poly.pdbx_strand_id
1 'polypeptide(L)'
;MRVLLGNVKDVVDEIVVIDGYSDDDTVEIAKSYGAKVYLRKPRGHVEPDRMFALSKVSYDRVFYLDGDELLGRKLKSEIRNLVEEAGKKICGT
;
A
#
# COMPACT_ATOMS: atom_id res chain seq x y z
N MET A 1 -4.46 10.84 0.94
CA MET A 1 -4.93 9.60 0.28
C MET A 1 -4.89 9.63 -1.26
N ARG A 2 -5.66 10.47 -1.99
CA ARG A 2 -5.70 10.44 -3.48
C ARG A 2 -4.33 10.58 -4.16
N VAL A 3 -3.52 11.54 -3.70
CA VAL A 3 -2.18 11.79 -4.24
C VAL A 3 -1.26 10.59 -4.00
N LEU A 4 -1.29 10.03 -2.80
CA LEU A 4 -0.51 8.86 -2.40
C LEU A 4 -0.84 7.64 -3.28
N LEU A 5 -2.13 7.28 -3.36
CA LEU A 5 -2.57 6.12 -4.13
C LEU A 5 -2.31 6.31 -5.63
N GLY A 6 -2.51 7.52 -6.16
CA GLY A 6 -2.13 7.85 -7.52
C GLY A 6 -0.62 7.80 -7.77
N ASN A 7 0.19 8.02 -6.74
CA ASN A 7 1.64 7.93 -6.84
C ASN A 7 2.11 6.47 -6.89
N VAL A 8 1.48 5.55 -6.16
CA VAL A 8 1.94 4.15 -6.05
C VAL A 8 1.27 3.18 -7.02
N LYS A 9 0.06 3.47 -7.51
CA LYS A 9 -0.74 2.52 -8.32
C LYS A 9 -0.04 1.96 -9.56
N ASP A 10 0.90 2.71 -10.15
CA ASP A 10 1.61 2.32 -11.37
C ASP A 10 2.94 1.59 -11.07
N VAL A 11 3.18 1.25 -9.80
CA VAL A 11 4.44 0.66 -9.30
C VAL A 11 4.20 -0.66 -8.57
N VAL A 12 2.98 -0.91 -8.08
CA VAL A 12 2.63 -2.11 -7.33
C VAL A 12 1.47 -2.85 -8.01
N ASP A 13 1.46 -4.18 -7.91
CA ASP A 13 0.41 -5.03 -8.48
C ASP A 13 -0.83 -5.10 -7.56
N GLU A 14 -0.65 -4.86 -6.26
CA GLU A 14 -1.70 -4.91 -5.24
C GLU A 14 -1.49 -3.79 -4.22
N ILE A 15 -2.60 -3.22 -3.74
CA ILE A 15 -2.62 -2.22 -2.67
C ILE A 15 -3.49 -2.76 -1.55
N VAL A 16 -2.96 -2.82 -0.33
CA VAL A 16 -3.71 -3.18 0.89
C VAL A 16 -3.76 -1.96 1.81
N VAL A 17 -4.95 -1.56 2.25
CA VAL A 17 -5.13 -0.43 3.17
C VAL A 17 -5.80 -0.93 4.45
N ILE A 18 -5.20 -0.62 5.60
CA ILE A 18 -5.80 -0.83 6.91
C ILE A 18 -6.37 0.51 7.37
N ASP A 19 -7.70 0.59 7.46
CA ASP A 19 -8.39 1.82 7.85
C ASP A 19 -8.87 1.74 9.30
N GLY A 20 -8.64 2.83 10.03
CA GLY A 20 -8.93 2.98 11.45
C GLY A 20 -10.39 3.26 11.81
N TYR A 21 -11.35 3.01 10.89
CA TYR A 21 -12.69 3.60 10.91
C TYR A 21 -12.64 5.12 10.74
N SER A 22 -12.00 5.56 9.66
CA SER A 22 -12.01 6.97 9.28
C SER A 22 -13.44 7.47 9.08
N ASP A 23 -13.69 8.72 9.46
CA ASP A 23 -14.99 9.40 9.34
C ASP A 23 -15.15 10.18 8.03
N ASP A 24 -14.16 10.06 7.14
CA ASP A 24 -14.11 10.69 5.83
C ASP A 24 -14.19 9.66 4.68
N ASP A 25 -14.03 10.14 3.45
CA ASP A 25 -14.12 9.32 2.24
C ASP A 25 -12.90 8.40 2.01
N THR A 26 -12.01 8.24 2.99
CA THR A 26 -10.74 7.50 2.84
C THR A 26 -10.95 6.08 2.30
N VAL A 27 -11.94 5.36 2.81
CA VAL A 27 -12.25 3.98 2.38
C VAL A 27 -12.74 3.96 0.94
N GLU A 28 -13.63 4.87 0.55
CA GLU A 28 -14.17 4.94 -0.80
C GLU A 28 -13.09 5.31 -1.81
N ILE A 29 -12.26 6.30 -1.46
CA ILE A 29 -11.12 6.70 -2.26
C ILE A 29 -10.19 5.50 -2.45
N ALA A 30 -9.80 4.79 -1.38
CA ALA A 30 -8.91 3.64 -1.49
C ALA A 30 -9.46 2.54 -2.42
N LYS A 31 -10.73 2.19 -2.26
CA LYS A 31 -11.40 1.22 -3.15
C LYS A 31 -11.43 1.67 -4.62
N SER A 32 -11.59 2.97 -4.88
CA SER A 32 -11.60 3.49 -6.27
C SER A 32 -10.26 3.33 -6.99
N TYR A 33 -9.16 3.16 -6.25
CA TYR A 33 -7.82 2.85 -6.79
C TYR A 33 -7.54 1.33 -6.85
N GLY A 34 -8.54 0.49 -6.58
CA GLY A 34 -8.40 -0.97 -6.58
C GLY A 34 -7.80 -1.55 -5.30
N ALA A 35 -7.69 -0.75 -4.23
CA ALA A 35 -7.12 -1.24 -2.97
C ALA A 35 -8.06 -2.22 -2.24
N LYS A 36 -7.47 -3.24 -1.59
CA LYS A 36 -8.14 -4.09 -0.62
C LYS A 36 -8.16 -3.38 0.73
N VAL A 37 -9.32 -2.85 1.11
CA VAL A 37 -9.48 -2.10 2.37
C VAL A 37 -9.99 -3.00 3.48
N TYR A 38 -9.34 -2.97 4.64
CA TYR A 38 -9.76 -3.68 5.84
C TYR A 38 -9.94 -2.70 7.01
N LEU A 39 -11.10 -2.75 7.66
CA LEU A 39 -11.41 -1.90 8.80
C LEU A 39 -10.91 -2.53 10.10
N ARG A 40 -10.16 -1.79 10.91
CA ARG A 40 -9.69 -2.26 12.21
C ARG A 40 -9.58 -1.10 13.19
N LYS A 41 -10.02 -1.33 14.43
CA LYS A 41 -9.90 -0.30 15.46
C LYS A 41 -8.41 -0.10 15.79
N PRO A 42 -7.90 1.14 15.80
CA PRO A 42 -6.52 1.43 16.18
C PRO A 42 -6.23 0.86 17.56
N ARG A 43 -5.08 0.18 17.71
CA ARG A 43 -4.68 -0.46 18.98
C ARG A 43 -3.63 0.36 19.74
N GLY A 44 -3.47 1.64 19.39
CA GLY A 44 -2.48 2.55 19.98
C GLY A 44 -1.05 2.39 19.45
N HIS A 45 -0.80 1.36 18.62
CA HIS A 45 0.49 1.03 18.02
C HIS A 45 0.29 0.61 16.56
N VAL A 46 1.27 0.84 15.71
CA VAL A 46 1.20 0.58 14.26
C VAL A 46 1.51 -0.88 13.90
N GLU A 47 2.28 -1.55 14.75
CA GLU A 47 2.82 -2.89 14.57
C GLU A 47 1.72 -3.95 14.43
N PRO A 48 0.64 -3.93 15.25
CA PRO A 48 -0.47 -4.86 15.04
C PRO A 48 -1.10 -4.71 13.66
N ASP A 49 -1.24 -3.47 13.16
CA ASP A 49 -1.87 -3.18 11.86
C ASP A 49 -0.94 -3.54 10.70
N ARG A 50 0.37 -3.33 10.86
CA ARG A 50 1.39 -3.82 9.91
C ARG A 50 1.39 -5.34 9.80
N MET A 51 1.41 -6.06 10.92
CA MET A 51 1.35 -7.53 10.90
C MET A 51 0.05 -8.04 10.26
N PHE A 52 -1.06 -7.33 10.50
CA PHE A 52 -2.32 -7.67 9.89
C PHE A 52 -2.31 -7.42 8.38
N ALA A 53 -1.80 -6.27 7.91
CA ALA A 53 -1.60 -5.99 6.49
C ALA A 53 -0.75 -7.06 5.80
N LEU A 54 0.38 -7.45 6.41
CA LEU A 54 1.24 -8.53 5.93
C LEU A 54 0.52 -9.87 5.82
N SER A 55 -0.48 -10.14 6.66
CA SER A 55 -1.31 -11.36 6.55
C SER A 55 -2.32 -11.32 5.39
N LYS A 56 -2.50 -10.16 4.74
CA LYS A 56 -3.48 -9.94 3.67
C LYS A 56 -2.86 -9.76 2.29
N VAL A 57 -1.54 -9.56 2.21
CA VAL A 57 -0.83 -9.46 0.95
C VAL A 57 -0.74 -10.82 0.26
N SER A 58 -0.82 -10.81 -1.08
CA SER A 58 -0.80 -12.02 -1.90
C SER A 58 0.60 -12.29 -2.49
N TYR A 59 1.58 -11.44 -2.21
CA TYR A 59 2.88 -11.41 -2.88
C TYR A 59 4.04 -11.49 -1.89
N ASP A 60 5.14 -12.08 -2.33
CA ASP A 60 6.37 -12.29 -1.53
C ASP A 60 7.07 -10.96 -1.16
N ARG A 61 6.90 -9.92 -1.98
CA ARG A 61 7.54 -8.62 -1.79
C ARG A 61 6.51 -7.58 -1.41
N VAL A 62 6.70 -7.01 -0.22
CA VAL A 62 5.85 -5.96 0.32
C VAL A 62 6.63 -4.67 0.37
N PHE A 63 6.07 -3.62 -0.24
CA PHE A 63 6.57 -2.27 -0.15
C PHE A 63 5.67 -1.48 0.80
N TYR A 64 6.21 -1.10 1.96
CA TYR A 64 5.50 -0.32 2.96
C TYR A 64 5.77 1.16 2.73
N LEU A 65 4.72 1.98 2.68
CA LEU A 65 4.83 3.42 2.49
C LEU A 65 3.99 4.16 3.53
N ASP A 66 4.58 5.10 4.26
CA ASP A 66 3.81 5.93 5.19
C ASP A 66 2.94 6.96 4.44
N GLY A 67 1.86 7.40 5.08
CA GLY A 67 0.78 8.17 4.43
C GLY A 67 1.18 9.56 3.91
N ASP A 68 2.33 10.07 4.35
CA ASP A 68 2.93 11.35 4.01
C ASP A 68 4.13 11.23 3.06
N GLU A 69 4.51 10.02 2.65
CA GLU A 69 5.62 9.78 1.75
C GLU A 69 5.17 9.68 0.28
N LEU A 70 6.00 10.15 -0.65
CA LEU A 70 5.76 10.03 -2.09
C LEU A 70 6.99 9.49 -2.80
N LEU A 71 6.76 8.53 -3.71
CA LEU A 71 7.82 8.00 -4.54
C LEU A 71 8.20 9.01 -5.62
N GLY A 72 9.47 9.41 -5.61
CA GLY A 72 10.08 10.15 -6.70
C GLY A 72 10.23 9.28 -7.95
N ARG A 73 10.30 9.91 -9.13
CA ARG A 73 10.40 9.20 -10.43
C ARG A 73 11.58 8.21 -10.49
N LYS A 74 12.73 8.60 -9.92
CA LYS A 74 13.92 7.75 -9.86
C LYS A 74 13.65 6.47 -9.06
N LEU A 75 13.12 6.61 -7.85
CA LEU A 75 12.80 5.48 -6.97
C LEU A 75 11.76 4.55 -7.59
N LYS A 76 10.73 5.08 -8.25
CA LYS A 76 9.76 4.25 -8.99
C LYS A 76 10.42 3.39 -10.07
N SER A 77 11.38 3.97 -10.81
CA SER A 77 12.11 3.23 -11.84
C SER A 77 13.02 2.17 -11.24
N GLU A 78 13.72 2.49 -10.14
CA GLU A 78 14.58 1.54 -9.44
C GLU A 78 13.78 0.36 -8.89
N ILE A 79 12.62 0.61 -8.28
CA ILE A 79 11.72 -0.44 -7.76
C ILE A 79 11.27 -1.37 -8.90
N ARG A 80 10.86 -0.82 -10.06
CA ARG A 80 10.47 -1.67 -11.20
C ARG A 80 11.63 -2.50 -11.71
N ASN A 81 12.81 -1.91 -11.88
CA ASN A 81 13.98 -2.62 -12.38
C ASN A 81 14.37 -3.78 -11.44
N LEU A 82 14.40 -3.54 -10.12
CA LEU A 82 14.71 -4.58 -9.12
C LEU A 82 13.74 -5.77 -9.18
N VAL A 83 12.52 -5.52 -9.62
CA VAL A 83 11.42 -6.49 -9.62
C VAL A 83 11.38 -7.27 -10.92
N GLU A 84 11.68 -6.60 -12.04
CA GLU A 84 11.95 -7.24 -13.32
C GLU A 84 13.20 -8.13 -13.25
N GLU A 85 14.31 -7.62 -12.71
CA GLU A 85 15.56 -8.39 -12.53
C GLU A 85 15.36 -9.62 -11.64
N ALA A 86 14.47 -9.52 -10.66
CA ALA A 86 14.18 -10.61 -9.75
C ALA A 86 13.00 -11.49 -10.18
N GLY A 87 12.44 -11.28 -11.38
CA GLY A 87 11.42 -12.12 -12.02
C GLY A 87 10.11 -12.32 -11.24
N LYS A 88 9.73 -11.43 -10.33
CA LYS A 88 8.54 -11.61 -9.46
C LYS A 88 7.82 -10.28 -9.16
N LYS A 89 6.49 -10.34 -9.01
CA LYS A 89 5.54 -9.23 -8.76
C LYS A 89 5.60 -8.61 -7.34
N ILE A 90 5.10 -7.38 -7.16
CA ILE A 90 5.17 -6.57 -5.92
C ILE A 90 3.77 -6.25 -5.35
N CYS A 91 3.58 -6.36 -4.04
CA CYS A 91 2.47 -5.76 -3.33
C CYS A 91 2.91 -4.50 -2.56
N GLY A 92 2.10 -3.44 -2.55
CA GLY A 92 2.23 -2.28 -1.66
C GLY A 92 1.24 -2.36 -0.50
N THR A 93 1.65 -1.94 0.69
CA THR A 93 0.79 -1.80 1.90
C THR A 93 0.96 -0.42 2.49
#